data_AF-A0A523IC25-F1
#
_entry.id   AF-A0A523IC25-F1
#
_cell.length_a   1.000
_cell.length_b   1.000
_cell.length_c   1.000
_cell.angle_alpha   90.00
_cell.angle_beta   90.00
_cell.angle_gamma   90.00
#
_symmetry.space_group_name_H-M   'P 1'
#
loop_
_entity.id
_entity.type
_entity.pdbx_description
1 polymer ?
#
loop_
_entity_poly.entity_id
_entity_poly.type
_entity_poly.pdbx_seq_one_letter_code
_entity_poly.pdbx_strand_id
1 'polypeptide(L)'
;MNTHELIAFDELEKQGFSVFFPRQDRGTDCVFTTKKLGRKFVPIQIKGSKKHGSGGAWFVIYKTKIDESPEQIWLFVWPEVNQKGEFETLFLLIEAQELSKRIDAVSKIGKGNRVDLYFTKVGEKTIQTRGLNQLNKAETARDFSRFIGNWKLIAKRLS
;
A
#
# COMPACT_ATOMS: atom_id res chain seq x y z
N MET A 1 16.48 -7.29 2.74
CA MET A 1 15.71 -6.07 2.46
C MET A 1 15.77 -5.78 0.96
N ASN A 2 14.63 -5.57 0.30
CA ASN A 2 14.57 -5.31 -1.15
C ASN A 2 14.55 -3.80 -1.47
N THR A 3 14.72 -3.41 -2.74
CA THR A 3 14.78 -2.00 -3.16
C THR A 3 13.55 -1.18 -2.77
N HIS A 4 12.35 -1.76 -2.83
CA HIS A 4 11.12 -1.05 -2.45
C HIS A 4 11.03 -0.82 -0.94
N GLU A 5 11.52 -1.78 -0.14
CA GLU A 5 11.61 -1.61 1.32
C GLU A 5 12.61 -0.50 1.70
N LEU A 6 13.74 -0.40 0.98
CA LEU A 6 14.69 0.70 1.16
C LEU A 6 14.09 2.07 0.80
N ILE A 7 13.36 2.16 -0.32
CA ILE A 7 12.68 3.39 -0.73
C ILE A 7 11.61 3.78 0.30
N ALA A 8 10.81 2.82 0.75
CA ALA A 8 9.82 3.04 1.80
C ALA A 8 10.45 3.49 3.12
N PHE A 9 11.57 2.90 3.50
CA PHE A 9 12.31 3.27 4.71
C PHE A 9 12.81 4.72 4.65
N ASP A 10 13.53 5.08 3.59
CA ASP A 10 14.04 6.44 3.38
C ASP A 10 12.89 7.47 3.43
N GLU A 11 11.76 7.15 2.79
CA GLU A 11 10.58 8.01 2.85
C GLU A 11 10.00 8.11 4.27
N LEU A 12 9.86 7.01 5.01
CA LEU A 12 9.37 7.03 6.38
C LEU A 12 10.25 7.87 7.31
N GLU A 13 11.58 7.83 7.14
CA GLU A 13 12.51 8.67 7.90
C GLU A 13 12.36 10.16 7.55
N LYS A 14 12.18 10.49 6.27
CA LYS A 14 11.88 11.86 5.78
C LYS A 14 10.58 12.39 6.35
N GLN A 15 9.56 11.54 6.49
CA GLN A 15 8.30 11.88 7.16
C GLN A 15 8.44 12.03 8.69
N GLY A 16 9.63 11.78 9.24
CA GLY A 16 9.94 12.05 10.65
C GLY A 16 9.67 10.89 11.60
N PHE A 17 9.60 9.66 11.09
CA PHE A 17 9.42 8.45 11.90
C PHE A 17 10.75 7.76 12.19
N SER A 18 10.80 7.04 13.32
CA SER A 18 11.86 6.06 13.59
C SER A 18 11.36 4.70 13.14
N VAL A 19 12.14 4.03 12.30
CA VAL A 19 11.78 2.74 11.69
C VAL A 19 12.69 1.64 12.22
N PHE A 20 12.10 0.49 12.56
CA PHE A 20 12.81 -0.67 13.09
C PHE A 20 12.43 -1.90 12.28
N PHE A 21 13.43 -2.74 11.99
CA PHE A 21 13.23 -3.99 11.26
C PHE A 21 13.21 -5.17 12.24
N PRO A 22 12.20 -6.05 12.16
CA PRO A 22 12.20 -7.26 12.97
C PRO A 22 13.35 -8.17 12.52
N ARG A 23 14.06 -8.75 13.48
CA ARG A 23 15.20 -9.66 13.21
C ARG A 23 14.75 -10.99 12.58
N GLN A 24 13.49 -11.37 12.76
CA GLN A 24 12.87 -12.57 12.20
C GLN A 24 11.64 -12.16 11.41
N ASP A 25 11.42 -12.78 10.24
CA ASP A 25 10.21 -12.57 9.45
C ASP A 25 9.01 -13.15 10.21
N ARG A 26 8.09 -12.25 10.60
CA ARG A 26 6.80 -12.59 11.21
C ARG A 26 5.64 -12.05 10.37
N GLY A 27 5.85 -11.87 9.06
CA GLY A 27 4.85 -11.26 8.18
C GLY A 27 4.66 -9.77 8.42
N THR A 28 5.68 -9.08 8.96
CA THR A 28 5.76 -7.62 9.10
C THR A 28 7.11 -7.21 8.58
N ASP A 29 7.17 -6.26 7.65
CA ASP A 29 8.44 -5.84 7.06
C ASP A 29 9.16 -4.84 7.96
N CYS A 30 8.43 -3.92 8.60
CA CYS A 30 8.98 -3.01 9.60
C CYS A 30 7.93 -2.58 10.62
N VAL A 31 8.39 -2.04 11.74
CA VAL A 31 7.57 -1.29 12.69
C VAL A 31 8.08 0.14 12.76
N PHE A 32 7.19 1.09 12.97
CA PHE A 32 7.59 2.49 13.15
C PHE A 32 7.02 3.09 14.43
N THR A 33 7.64 4.17 14.88
CA THR A 33 7.19 5.02 15.97
C THR A 33 7.60 6.48 15.71
N THR A 34 7.21 7.39 16.58
CA THR A 34 7.67 8.79 16.53
C THR A 34 9.17 8.89 16.81
N LYS A 35 9.84 9.94 16.30
CA LYS A 35 11.27 10.22 16.58
C LYS A 35 11.61 10.25 18.07
N LYS A 36 10.75 10.85 18.89
CA LYS A 36 10.78 10.62 20.34
C LYS A 36 10.28 9.20 20.56
N LEU A 37 11.15 8.29 21.01
CA LEU A 37 10.80 6.89 21.27
C LEU A 37 9.46 6.81 21.99
N GLY A 38 8.42 6.45 21.22
CA GLY A 38 7.07 6.33 21.72
C GLY A 38 6.87 4.96 22.36
N ARG A 39 5.81 4.83 23.18
CA ARG A 39 5.40 3.50 23.70
C ARG A 39 4.60 2.67 22.68
N LYS A 40 4.16 3.29 21.59
CA LYS A 40 3.38 2.65 20.53
C LYS A 40 4.26 2.38 19.31
N PHE A 41 4.19 1.15 18.82
CA PHE A 41 4.77 0.71 17.57
C PHE A 41 3.64 0.28 16.66
N VAL A 42 3.73 0.66 15.39
CA VAL A 42 2.72 0.29 14.39
C VAL A 42 3.40 -0.55 13.33
N PRO A 43 2.91 -1.78 13.07
CA PRO A 43 3.50 -2.65 12.06
C PRO A 43 3.08 -2.22 10.66
N ILE A 44 4.04 -2.27 9.73
CA ILE A 44 3.85 -2.03 8.29
C ILE A 44 4.21 -3.29 7.52
N GLN A 45 3.33 -3.64 6.58
CA GLN A 45 3.65 -4.51 5.47
C GLN A 45 3.91 -3.67 4.21
N ILE A 46 5.08 -3.84 3.61
CA ILE A 46 5.51 -3.16 2.39
C ILE A 46 5.22 -4.07 1.18
N LYS A 47 4.74 -3.46 0.10
CA LYS A 47 4.56 -4.12 -1.20
C LYS A 47 5.10 -3.23 -2.31
N GLY A 48 6.11 -3.72 -3.03
CA GLY A 48 6.62 -3.10 -4.24
C GLY A 48 5.79 -3.46 -5.47
N SER A 49 5.63 -2.51 -6.39
CA SER A 49 4.88 -2.75 -7.62
C SER A 49 5.72 -3.49 -8.65
N LYS A 50 5.02 -4.18 -9.56
CA LYS A 50 5.52 -4.49 -10.89
C LYS A 50 4.88 -3.51 -11.88
N LYS A 51 5.55 -3.26 -13.00
CA LYS A 51 4.99 -2.44 -14.09
C LYS A 51 3.74 -3.11 -14.67
N HIS A 52 2.67 -2.33 -14.87
CA HIS A 52 1.43 -2.77 -15.52
C HIS A 52 1.02 -1.76 -16.60
N GLY A 53 1.11 -2.14 -17.87
CA GLY A 53 0.80 -1.26 -19.00
C GLY A 53 1.69 0.00 -19.05
N SER A 54 1.17 1.07 -19.66
CA SER A 54 1.81 2.37 -19.77
C SER A 54 1.56 3.20 -18.49
N GLY A 55 2.30 2.89 -17.43
CA GLY A 55 2.33 3.71 -16.21
C GLY A 55 1.50 3.18 -15.03
N GLY A 56 0.81 2.04 -15.16
CA GLY A 56 0.12 1.41 -14.04
C GLY A 56 1.04 0.58 -13.13
N ALA A 57 0.56 0.32 -11.92
CA ALA A 57 1.21 -0.55 -10.95
C ALA A 57 0.43 -1.83 -10.73
N TRP A 58 1.14 -2.95 -10.66
CA TRP A 58 0.59 -4.24 -10.28
C TRP A 58 1.19 -4.72 -8.97
N PHE A 59 0.33 -5.00 -8.00
CA PHE A 59 0.67 -5.61 -6.73
C PHE A 59 0.05 -7.00 -6.62
N VAL A 60 0.84 -7.96 -6.16
CA VAL A 60 0.37 -9.30 -5.78
C VAL A 60 0.35 -9.37 -4.26
N ILE A 61 -0.81 -9.63 -3.69
CA ILE A 61 -1.00 -9.79 -2.24
C ILE A 61 -1.83 -11.04 -1.95
N TYR A 62 -1.89 -11.42 -0.69
CA TYR A 62 -2.67 -12.57 -0.22
C TYR A 62 -3.68 -12.09 0.81
N LYS A 63 -4.96 -12.34 0.55
CA LYS A 63 -6.07 -11.94 1.43
C LYS A 63 -5.88 -12.46 2.86
N THR A 64 -5.44 -13.70 3.01
CA THR A 64 -5.16 -14.31 4.32
C THR A 64 -4.17 -13.50 5.14
N LYS A 65 -3.09 -13.00 4.54
CA LYS A 65 -2.10 -12.16 5.23
C LYS A 65 -2.67 -10.83 5.72
N ILE A 66 -3.66 -10.29 5.00
CA ILE A 66 -4.33 -9.04 5.39
C ILE A 66 -5.26 -9.33 6.58
N ASP A 67 -5.99 -10.44 6.52
CA ASP A 67 -6.98 -10.81 7.52
C ASP A 67 -6.33 -11.33 8.82
N GLU A 68 -5.14 -11.95 8.75
CA GLU A 68 -4.36 -12.44 9.89
C GLU A 68 -3.62 -11.32 10.66
N SER A 69 -3.55 -10.10 10.11
CA SER A 69 -2.81 -8.98 10.72
C SER A 69 -3.58 -7.65 10.61
N PRO A 70 -4.76 -7.56 11.25
CA PRO A 70 -5.68 -6.43 11.10
C PRO A 70 -5.13 -5.09 11.63
N GLU A 71 -4.13 -5.13 12.50
CA GLU A 71 -3.47 -3.97 13.08
C GLU A 71 -2.46 -3.30 12.13
N GLN A 72 -2.05 -3.98 11.05
CA GLN A 72 -1.04 -3.51 10.10
C GLN A 72 -1.54 -2.39 9.18
N ILE A 73 -0.59 -1.52 8.82
CA ILE A 73 -0.71 -0.64 7.67
C ILE A 73 -0.03 -1.32 6.47
N TRP A 74 -0.71 -1.32 5.33
CA TRP A 74 -0.15 -1.75 4.06
C TRP A 74 0.38 -0.55 3.30
N LEU A 75 1.69 -0.52 3.07
CA LEU A 75 2.41 0.50 2.33
C LEU A 75 2.76 -0.03 0.94
N PHE A 76 2.06 0.45 -0.08
CA PHE A 76 2.35 0.12 -1.46
C PHE A 76 3.31 1.16 -2.04
N VAL A 77 4.42 0.68 -2.60
CA VAL A 77 5.46 1.49 -3.23
C VAL A 77 5.30 1.36 -4.74
N TRP A 78 4.99 2.47 -5.39
CA TRP A 78 4.75 2.56 -6.83
C TRP A 78 5.75 3.53 -7.47
N PRO A 79 6.89 3.02 -7.95
CA PRO A 79 7.78 3.81 -8.79
C PRO A 79 7.19 4.03 -10.18
N GLU A 80 7.19 5.26 -10.66
CA GLU A 80 6.72 5.60 -12.00
C GLU A 80 7.55 6.74 -12.62
N VAL A 81 7.28 6.99 -13.89
CA VAL A 81 7.82 8.16 -14.60
C VAL A 81 6.64 9.09 -14.85
N ASN A 82 6.75 10.32 -14.34
CA ASN A 82 5.68 11.31 -14.44
C ASN A 82 5.56 11.87 -15.87
N GLN A 83 4.60 12.75 -16.11
CA GLN A 83 4.36 13.34 -17.43
C GLN A 83 5.55 14.16 -17.98
N LYS A 84 6.46 14.60 -17.10
CA LYS A 84 7.67 15.34 -17.47
C LYS A 84 8.85 14.42 -17.79
N GLY A 85 8.68 13.10 -17.68
CA GLY A 85 9.77 12.14 -17.84
C GLY A 85 10.64 11.98 -16.60
N GLU A 86 10.25 12.57 -15.47
CA GLU A 86 10.99 12.47 -14.21
C GLU A 86 10.55 11.25 -13.42
N PHE A 87 11.49 10.62 -12.73
CA PHE A 87 11.18 9.50 -11.85
C PHE A 87 10.50 10.01 -10.58
N GLU A 88 9.33 9.47 -10.26
CA GLU A 88 8.62 9.72 -9.01
C GLU A 88 8.24 8.40 -8.35
N THR A 89 8.00 8.42 -7.03
CA THR A 89 7.46 7.27 -6.32
C THR A 89 6.21 7.68 -5.57
N LEU A 90 5.12 6.98 -5.84
CA LEU A 90 3.90 7.12 -5.07
C LEU A 90 3.83 6.08 -3.97
N PHE A 91 3.29 6.51 -2.83
CA PHE A 91 3.10 5.69 -1.66
C PHE A 91 1.61 5.62 -1.32
N LEU A 92 1.03 4.42 -1.33
CA LEU A 92 -0.35 4.24 -0.86
C LEU A 92 -0.33 3.63 0.53
N LEU A 93 -0.97 4.31 1.49
CA LEU A 93 -1.07 3.85 2.88
C LEU A 93 -2.52 3.49 3.21
N ILE A 94 -2.74 2.22 3.55
CA ILE A 94 -4.08 1.66 3.77
C ILE A 94 -4.07 0.77 5.00
N GLU A 95 -5.06 0.92 5.89
CA GLU A 95 -5.24 -0.02 6.99
C GLU A 95 -5.69 -1.38 6.46
N ALA A 96 -5.22 -2.47 7.08
CA ALA A 96 -5.57 -3.84 6.68
C ALA A 96 -7.08 -4.06 6.56
N GLN A 97 -7.88 -3.58 7.53
CA GLN A 97 -9.34 -3.71 7.50
C GLN A 97 -9.99 -2.99 6.31
N GLU A 98 -9.53 -1.79 5.97
CA GLU A 98 -10.04 -1.02 4.84
C GLU A 98 -9.63 -1.65 3.51
N LEU A 99 -8.37 -2.12 3.42
CA LEU A 99 -7.88 -2.85 2.26
C LEU A 99 -8.69 -4.14 2.03
N SER A 100 -8.93 -4.90 3.10
CA SER A 100 -9.71 -6.14 3.07
C SER A 100 -11.14 -5.88 2.55
N LYS A 101 -11.84 -4.89 3.10
CA LYS A 101 -13.17 -4.45 2.63
C LYS A 101 -13.19 -4.10 1.15
N ARG A 102 -12.17 -3.40 0.65
CA ARG A 102 -12.09 -3.01 -0.76
C ARG A 102 -11.81 -4.20 -1.66
N ILE A 103 -10.95 -5.12 -1.24
CA ILE A 103 -10.69 -6.37 -1.96
C ILE A 103 -11.99 -7.14 -2.13
N ASP A 104 -12.76 -7.31 -1.06
CA ASP A 104 -14.06 -8.00 -1.09
C ASP A 104 -15.04 -7.32 -2.06
N ALA A 105 -15.00 -5.99 -2.15
CA ALA A 105 -15.90 -5.24 -3.02
C ALA A 105 -15.53 -5.28 -4.52
N VAL A 106 -14.24 -5.37 -4.87
CA VAL A 106 -13.79 -5.09 -6.25
C VAL A 106 -12.87 -6.12 -6.89
N SER A 107 -12.32 -7.04 -6.10
CA SER A 107 -11.29 -7.98 -6.56
C SER A 107 -11.78 -9.42 -6.60
N LYS A 108 -11.36 -10.16 -7.62
CA LYS A 108 -11.51 -11.62 -7.65
C LYS A 108 -10.40 -12.26 -6.82
N ILE A 109 -10.77 -13.09 -5.85
CA ILE A 109 -9.81 -13.87 -5.06
C ILE A 109 -9.46 -15.14 -5.86
N GLY A 110 -8.18 -15.26 -6.23
CA GLY A 110 -7.65 -16.41 -6.96
C GLY A 110 -7.28 -17.58 -6.04
N LYS A 111 -6.70 -18.64 -6.65
CA LYS A 111 -6.22 -19.81 -5.91
C LYS A 111 -5.25 -19.41 -4.80
N GLY A 112 -5.43 -20.00 -3.61
CA GLY A 112 -4.60 -19.73 -2.44
C GLY A 112 -4.77 -18.31 -1.89
N ASN A 113 -5.95 -17.71 -2.03
CA ASN A 113 -6.25 -16.36 -1.55
C ASN A 113 -5.42 -15.24 -2.19
N ARG A 114 -4.86 -15.50 -3.37
CA ARG A 114 -4.10 -14.51 -4.12
C ARG A 114 -5.03 -13.42 -4.66
N VAL A 115 -4.59 -12.17 -4.54
CA VAL A 115 -5.26 -10.99 -5.06
C VAL A 115 -4.26 -10.21 -5.92
N ASP A 116 -4.65 -9.92 -7.15
CA ASP A 116 -3.90 -9.06 -8.06
C ASP A 116 -4.57 -7.67 -8.09
N LEU A 117 -3.88 -6.66 -7.57
CA LEU A 117 -4.33 -5.27 -7.60
C LEU A 117 -3.63 -4.54 -8.73
N TYR A 118 -4.42 -4.00 -9.68
CA TYR A 118 -3.92 -3.17 -10.77
C TYR A 118 -4.34 -1.74 -10.50
N PHE A 119 -3.39 -0.85 -10.22
CA PHE A 119 -3.65 0.57 -10.05
C PHE A 119 -3.26 1.34 -11.31
N THR A 120 -4.08 2.30 -11.69
CA THR A 120 -3.85 3.16 -12.86
C THR A 120 -4.34 4.57 -12.55
N LYS A 121 -3.59 5.58 -13.00
CA LYS A 121 -4.02 6.97 -12.93
C LYS A 121 -5.04 7.26 -14.03
N VAL A 122 -6.17 7.84 -13.66
CA VAL A 122 -7.21 8.33 -14.57
C VAL A 122 -7.52 9.78 -14.17
N GLY A 123 -6.90 10.74 -14.85
CA GLY A 123 -6.82 12.12 -14.37
C GLY A 123 -6.12 12.17 -13.01
N GLU A 124 -6.73 12.87 -12.04
CA GLU A 124 -6.24 12.94 -10.66
C GLU A 124 -6.57 11.70 -9.81
N LYS A 125 -7.32 10.73 -10.36
CA LYS A 125 -7.76 9.55 -9.62
C LYS A 125 -6.79 8.39 -9.75
N THR A 126 -6.57 7.67 -8.66
CA THR A 126 -5.91 6.37 -8.64
C THR A 126 -6.96 5.26 -8.56
N ILE A 127 -7.13 4.50 -9.65
CA ILE A 127 -8.21 3.52 -9.79
C ILE A 127 -7.68 2.10 -9.80
N GLN A 128 -8.35 1.21 -9.07
CA GLN A 128 -8.16 -0.25 -9.15
C GLN A 128 -8.92 -0.80 -10.37
N THR A 129 -8.20 -1.26 -11.38
CA THR A 129 -8.73 -1.60 -12.70
C THR A 129 -8.89 -3.09 -12.98
N ARG A 130 -8.38 -3.98 -12.10
CA ARG A 130 -8.52 -5.42 -12.30
C ARG A 130 -10.00 -5.82 -12.28
N GLY A 131 -10.42 -6.57 -13.30
CA GLY A 131 -11.78 -7.10 -13.39
C GLY A 131 -12.83 -6.07 -13.79
N LEU A 132 -12.43 -4.93 -14.34
CA LEU A 132 -13.33 -4.00 -15.04
C LEU A 132 -13.83 -4.65 -16.35
N ASN A 133 -14.86 -5.50 -16.25
CA ASN A 133 -15.74 -5.75 -17.38
C ASN A 133 -16.90 -4.75 -17.29
N GLN A 134 -17.26 -4.16 -18.43
CA GLN A 134 -18.25 -3.07 -18.56
C GLN A 134 -19.52 -3.40 -17.75
N LEU A 135 -19.98 -2.44 -16.96
CA LEU A 135 -21.01 -2.52 -15.89
C LEU A 135 -20.42 -2.91 -14.52
N ASN A 136 -20.17 -1.93 -13.64
CA ASN A 136 -20.68 -1.96 -12.24
C ASN A 136 -20.20 -0.80 -11.33
N LYS A 137 -21.21 -0.04 -10.85
CA LYS A 137 -21.56 0.48 -9.50
C LYS A 137 -20.56 0.57 -8.32
N ALA A 138 -19.34 0.05 -8.38
CA ALA A 138 -18.38 0.07 -7.26
C ALA A 138 -17.28 1.12 -7.42
N GLU A 139 -17.58 2.24 -8.10
CA GLU A 139 -16.59 3.27 -8.46
C GLU A 139 -15.84 3.80 -7.23
N THR A 140 -16.54 4.00 -6.11
CA THR A 140 -15.96 4.48 -4.84
C THR A 140 -15.02 3.46 -4.18
N ALA A 141 -15.33 2.17 -4.27
CA ALA A 141 -14.49 1.11 -3.72
C ALA A 141 -13.23 0.88 -4.57
N ARG A 142 -13.28 1.23 -5.86
CA ARG A 142 -12.15 1.20 -6.80
C ARG A 142 -11.28 2.45 -6.75
N ASP A 143 -11.77 3.54 -6.17
CA ASP A 143 -11.02 4.78 -6.01
C ASP A 143 -10.11 4.72 -4.77
N PHE A 144 -8.80 4.69 -5.02
CA PHE A 144 -7.75 4.64 -4.00
C PHE A 144 -6.99 5.97 -3.86
N SER A 145 -7.45 7.04 -4.51
CA SER A 145 -6.75 8.34 -4.56
C SER A 145 -6.47 8.88 -3.15
N ARG A 146 -7.43 8.73 -2.23
CA ARG A 146 -7.31 9.19 -0.84
C ARG A 146 -6.18 8.53 -0.03
N PHE A 147 -5.62 7.43 -0.52
CA PHE A 147 -4.56 6.70 0.16
C PHE A 147 -3.16 7.10 -0.30
N ILE A 148 -3.06 7.80 -1.44
CA ILE A 148 -1.80 8.34 -1.95
C ILE A 148 -1.27 9.37 -0.96
N GLY A 149 -0.03 9.18 -0.49
CA GLY A 149 0.63 10.08 0.45
C GLY A 149 -0.12 10.26 1.78
N ASN A 150 -0.97 9.31 2.17
CA ASN A 150 -1.80 9.41 3.38
C ASN A 150 -1.00 9.17 4.68
N TRP A 151 0.14 9.85 4.84
CA TRP A 151 1.04 9.73 5.99
C TRP A 151 0.39 10.12 7.31
N LYS A 152 -0.67 10.95 7.29
CA LYS A 152 -1.46 11.26 8.49
C LYS A 152 -2.12 10.01 9.11
N LEU A 153 -2.31 8.93 8.34
CA LEU A 153 -2.81 7.65 8.87
C LEU A 153 -1.88 7.12 9.95
N ILE A 154 -0.57 7.22 9.72
CA ILE A 154 0.46 6.81 10.65
C ILE A 154 0.37 7.66 11.94
N ALA A 155 0.31 8.99 11.81
CA ALA A 155 0.23 9.88 12.96
C ALA A 155 -0.99 9.56 13.85
N LYS A 156 -2.14 9.27 13.24
CA LYS A 156 -3.37 8.87 13.95
C LYS A 156 -3.21 7.56 14.74
N ARG A 157 -2.41 6.61 14.26
CA ARG A 157 -2.16 5.35 14.98
C ARG A 157 -1.20 5.53 16.16
N LEU A 158 -0.38 6.58 16.13
CA LEU A 158 0.60 6.88 17.18
C LEU A 158 0.07 7.81 18.28
N SER A 159 -0.97 8.61 18.01
CA SER A 159 -1.74 9.33 19.04
C SER A 159 -2.47 8.33 19.95
#